data_AF-A0A963NQD6-F1
#
_entry.id   AF-A0A963NQD6-F1
#
_cell.length_a   1.000
_cell.length_b   1.000
_cell.length_c   1.000
_cell.angle_alpha   90.00
_cell.angle_beta   90.00
_cell.angle_gamma   90.00
#
_symmetry.space_group_name_H-M   'P 1'
#
loop_
_entity.id
_entity.type
_entity.pdbx_description
1 polymer ?
#
loop_
_entity_poly.entity_id
_entity_poly.type
_entity_poly.pdbx_seq_one_letter_code
_entity_poly.pdbx_strand_id
1 'polypeptide(L)' 'MKRQLIAQKLTDAQTLGFQAEFDPDEAELLGAFEEDALSEFEALDSSIDQPDSVAGGQ' A
#
# COMPACT_ATOMS: atom_id res chain seq x y z
N MET A 1 -14.43 7.52 19.72
CA MET A 1 -14.07 6.24 20.39
C MET A 1 -13.24 5.33 19.49
N LYS A 2 -13.71 4.88 18.31
CA LYS A 2 -12.95 3.96 17.42
C LYS A 2 -11.51 4.39 17.07
N ARG A 3 -11.27 5.66 16.70
CA ARG A 3 -9.90 6.16 16.39
C ARG A 3 -8.90 5.97 17.53
N GLN A 4 -9.35 6.06 18.77
CA GLN A 4 -8.47 5.87 19.92
C GLN A 4 -8.10 4.39 20.12
N LEU A 5 -9.03 3.48 19.81
CA LEU A 5 -8.77 2.04 19.82
C LEU A 5 -7.75 1.66 18.74
N ILE A 6 -7.92 2.19 17.52
CA ILE A 6 -6.99 1.98 16.40
C ILE A 6 -5.58 2.47 16.75
N ALA A 7 -5.45 3.65 17.38
CA ALA A 7 -4.17 4.18 17.82
C ALA A 7 -3.48 3.33 18.90
N GLN A 8 -4.25 2.73 19.82
CA GLN A 8 -3.73 1.80 20.81
C GLN A 8 -3.20 0.52 20.14
N LYS A 9 -4.01 -0.10 19.27
CA LYS A 9 -3.58 -1.28 18.48
C LYS A 9 -2.31 -1.01 17.66
N LEU A 10 -2.18 0.17 17.05
CA LEU A 10 -0.98 0.63 16.33
C LEU A 10 0.25 0.76 17.23
N THR A 11 0.05 1.16 18.48
CA THR A 11 1.12 1.25 19.48
C THR A 11 1.57 -0.15 19.86
N ASP A 12 0.63 -1.07 20.06
CA ASP A 12 0.94 -2.46 20.39
C ASP A 12 1.68 -3.15 19.22
N ALA A 13 1.29 -2.87 17.97
CA ALA A 13 1.93 -3.41 16.75
C ALA A 13 3.42 -3.03 16.59
N GLN A 14 3.90 -2.00 17.28
CA GLN A 14 5.33 -1.65 17.32
C GLN A 14 6.13 -2.54 18.29
N THR A 15 5.44 -3.37 19.09
CA THR A 15 6.08 -4.34 19.98
C THR A 15 6.56 -5.55 19.19
N LEU A 16 7.85 -5.85 19.32
CA LEU A 16 8.46 -6.98 18.61
C LEU A 16 7.75 -8.30 18.97
N GLY A 17 7.28 -9.04 17.96
CA GLY A 17 6.57 -10.30 18.16
C GLY A 17 5.09 -10.18 18.53
N PHE A 18 4.54 -8.96 18.59
CA PHE A 18 3.10 -8.74 18.71
C PHE A 18 2.49 -8.46 17.33
N GLN A 19 1.39 -9.14 17.01
CA GLN A 19 0.63 -8.92 15.78
C GLN A 19 -0.74 -8.36 16.14
N ALA A 20 -1.00 -7.11 15.78
CA ALA A 20 -2.28 -6.47 16.01
C ALA A 20 -3.24 -6.79 14.85
N GLU A 21 -4.48 -7.17 15.19
CA GLU A 21 -5.55 -7.42 14.22
C GLU A 21 -6.39 -6.16 13.97
N PHE A 22 -6.64 -5.87 12.69
CA PHE A 22 -7.45 -4.75 12.22
C PHE A 22 -8.55 -5.27 11.30
N ASP A 23 -9.78 -4.81 11.53
CA ASP A 23 -10.90 -5.06 10.61
C ASP A 23 -10.71 -4.26 9.30
N PRO A 24 -11.39 -4.60 8.19
CA PRO A 24 -11.24 -3.90 6.91
C PRO A 24 -11.42 -2.37 7.01
N ASP A 25 -12.44 -1.91 7.75
CA ASP A 25 -12.68 -0.48 8.00
C ASP A 25 -11.51 0.18 8.76
N GLU A 26 -10.87 -0.55 9.67
CA GLU A 26 -9.73 -0.05 10.44
C GLU A 26 -8.47 0.00 9.58
N ALA A 27 -8.24 -1.00 8.73
CA ALA A 27 -7.13 -1.05 7.79
C ALA A 27 -7.19 0.11 6.78
N GLU A 28 -8.38 0.40 6.24
CA GLU A 28 -8.57 1.53 5.32
C GLU A 28 -8.30 2.88 6.01
N LEU A 29 -8.73 3.05 7.27
CA LEU A 29 -8.43 4.24 8.08
C LEU A 29 -6.93 4.42 8.37
N LEU A 30 -6.17 3.32 8.39
CA LEU A 30 -4.73 3.32 8.60
C LEU A 30 -3.95 3.59 7.31
N GLY A 31 -4.63 3.59 6.15
CA GLY A 31 -3.95 3.53 4.86
C GLY A 31 -3.21 2.21 4.64
N ALA A 32 -3.52 1.19 5.44
CA ALA A 32 -3.15 -0.20 5.18
C ALA A 32 -4.10 -0.71 4.08
N PHE A 33 -3.95 -0.13 2.90
CA PHE A 33 -4.58 -0.65 1.70
C PHE A 33 -3.92 -2.00 1.40
N GLU A 34 -4.72 -3.00 1.03
CA GLU A 34 -4.17 -4.15 0.32
C GLU A 34 -3.74 -3.63 -1.06
N GLU A 35 -2.55 -3.03 -1.12
CA GLU A 35 -1.88 -2.81 -2.39
C GLU A 35 -1.55 -4.20 -2.90
N ASP A 36 -2.39 -4.70 -3.82
CA ASP A 36 -2.00 -5.82 -4.65
C ASP A 36 -0.62 -5.45 -5.23
N ALA A 37 0.36 -6.35 -5.07
CA ALA A 37 1.72 -6.02 -5.47
C ALA A 37 1.67 -5.57 -6.93
N LEU A 38 2.23 -4.38 -7.20
CA LEU A 38 2.22 -3.77 -8.53
C LEU A 38 2.63 -4.84 -9.55
N SER A 39 1.74 -5.15 -10.49
CA SER A 39 2.06 -6.18 -11.49
C SER A 39 3.28 -5.75 -12.28
N GLU A 40 4.03 -6.71 -12.86
CA GLU A 40 5.18 -6.40 -13.71
C GLU A 40 4.82 -5.38 -14.81
N PHE A 41 3.59 -5.48 -15.34
CA PHE A 41 3.06 -4.56 -16.33
C PHE A 41 2.87 -3.14 -15.79
N GLU A 42 2.23 -2.98 -14.63
CA GLU A 42 2.00 -1.67 -14.01
C GLU A 42 3.31 -1.02 -13.53
N ALA A 43 4.26 -1.83 -13.06
CA ALA A 43 5.61 -1.38 -12.70
C ALA A 43 6.36 -0.86 -13.93
N LEU A 44 6.22 -1.54 -15.07
CA LEU A 44 6.82 -1.11 -16.32
C LEU A 44 6.14 0.16 -16.85
N ASP A 45 4.81 0.22 -16.87
CA ASP A 45 4.03 1.37 -17.38
C ASP A 45 4.29 2.67 -16.60
N SER A 46 4.48 2.57 -15.28
CA SER A 46 4.82 3.73 -14.43
C SER A 46 6.27 4.23 -14.58
N SER A 47 7.12 3.52 -15.34
CA SER A 47 8.52 3.90 -15.52
C SER A 47 8.67 5.09 -16.47
N ILE A 48 9.08 6.23 -15.92
CA ILE A 48 9.31 7.51 -16.65
C ILE A 48 10.37 7.38 -17.77
N ASP A 49 11.31 6.45 -17.61
CA ASP A 49 12.37 6.18 -18.59
C ASP A 49 11.94 5.24 -19.72
N GLN A 50 10.66 4.87 -19.81
CA GLN A 50 10.18 4.17 -20.99
C GLN A 50 10.50 5.03 -22.21
N PRO A 51 11.20 4.48 -23.22
CA PRO A 51 11.25 5.17 -24.49
C PRO A 51 9.80 5.23 -24.94
N ASP A 52 9.25 6.45 -25.03
CA ASP A 52 8.03 6.68 -25.81
C ASP A 52 8.27 5.86 -27.08
N SER A 53 7.47 4.82 -27.32
CA SER A 53 7.40 4.23 -28.65
C SER A 53 6.70 5.25 -29.54
N VAL A 54 7.26 6.46 -29.64
CA VAL A 54 7.16 7.26 -30.83
C VAL A 54 7.73 6.38 -31.91
N ALA A 55 6.82 5.87 -32.72
CA ALA A 55 7.08 5.41 -34.07
C ALA A 55 7.91 6.50 -34.78
N GLY A 56 9.22 6.44 -34.60
CA GLY A 56 10.21 7.25 -35.26
C GLY A 56 10.70 6.49 -36.47
N GLY A 57 9.98 6.59 -37.58
CA GLY A 57 10.47 6.12 -38.87
C GLY A 57 9.34 5.72 -39.82
N GLN A 58 9.25 6.47 -40.91
CA GLN A 58 8.37 6.29 -42.07
C GLN A 58 8.48 4.90 -42.72
#